data_AF-A0A3N2DZE6-F1
#
_entry.id   AF-A0A3N2DZE6-F1
#
_cell.length_a   1.000
_cell.length_b   1.000
_cell.length_c   1.000
_cell.angle_alpha   90.00
_cell.angle_beta   90.00
_cell.angle_gamma   90.00
#
_symmetry.space_group_name_H-M   'P 1'
#
loop_
_entity.id
_entity.type
_entity.pdbx_description
1 polymer ?
#
loop_
_entity_poly.entity_id
_entity_poly.type
_entity_poly.pdbx_seq_one_letter_code
_entity_poly.pdbx_strand_id
1 'polypeptide(L)'
;MAVIHYELYGFIYSHHEESLLNFITTSLYVALGGGFGAVFRYLWAEGLKAFFHTPGYVAIIIVNIIGCFLIGYLFLLLEATFRRDGKSRLQGTHLEGDLEHLHGPFNEDATLQAVDHFRSDQRLRFVSGFLITGFLGGFTTFSSFCLYSVHLLQSGNLIAAVANISLSAFLSIFAVVFGIWCARKTLILWRVKAPNNQDSSLLK
;
A
#
# COMPACT_ATOMS: atom_id res chain seq x y z
N MET A 1 -10.16 7.11 47.87
CA MET A 1 -9.39 5.94 47.41
C MET A 1 -10.20 5.02 46.49
N ALA A 2 -11.43 4.58 46.85
CA ALA A 2 -12.23 3.68 46.01
C ALA A 2 -12.66 4.26 44.63
N VAL A 3 -13.00 5.56 44.56
CA VAL A 3 -13.42 6.22 43.30
C VAL A 3 -12.28 6.27 42.27
N ILE A 4 -11.06 6.58 42.71
CA ILE A 4 -9.87 6.68 41.84
C ILE A 4 -9.51 5.30 41.26
N HIS A 5 -9.70 4.23 42.06
CA HIS A 5 -9.45 2.87 41.61
C HIS A 5 -10.46 2.41 40.54
N TYR A 6 -11.76 2.76 40.67
CA TYR A 6 -12.80 2.45 39.70
C TYR A 6 -12.62 3.23 38.38
N GLU A 7 -12.31 4.51 38.46
CA GLU A 7 -12.00 5.36 37.29
C GLU A 7 -10.77 4.83 36.54
N LEU A 8 -9.71 4.45 37.26
CA LEU A 8 -8.49 3.89 36.66
C LEU A 8 -8.74 2.52 36.03
N TYR A 9 -9.53 1.66 36.69
CA TYR A 9 -9.92 0.36 36.12
C TYR A 9 -10.81 0.55 34.88
N GLY A 10 -11.79 1.44 34.94
CA GLY A 10 -12.65 1.78 33.79
C GLY A 10 -11.87 2.38 32.63
N PHE A 11 -10.88 3.23 32.90
CA PHE A 11 -9.99 3.81 31.90
C PHE A 11 -9.08 2.77 31.24
N ILE A 12 -8.43 1.90 32.03
CA ILE A 12 -7.56 0.84 31.51
C ILE A 12 -8.37 -0.20 30.72
N TYR A 13 -9.54 -0.60 31.23
CA TYR A 13 -10.37 -1.61 30.58
C TYR A 13 -10.99 -1.08 29.28
N SER A 14 -11.46 0.18 29.27
CA SER A 14 -11.98 0.81 28.05
C SER A 14 -10.91 1.01 26.98
N HIS A 15 -9.68 1.41 27.34
CA HIS A 15 -8.57 1.48 26.38
C HIS A 15 -8.16 0.12 25.81
N HIS A 16 -8.21 -0.94 26.63
CA HIS A 16 -7.88 -2.28 26.16
C HIS A 16 -8.95 -2.85 25.21
N GLU A 17 -10.25 -2.69 25.53
CA GLU A 17 -11.34 -3.11 24.64
C GLU A 17 -11.38 -2.34 23.32
N GLU A 18 -11.19 -1.02 23.34
CA GLU A 18 -11.04 -0.19 22.14
C GLU A 18 -9.92 -0.73 21.22
N SER A 19 -8.77 -1.09 21.80
CA SER A 19 -7.64 -1.61 21.02
C SER A 19 -7.96 -2.97 20.36
N LEU A 20 -8.68 -3.84 21.07
CA LEU A 20 -9.08 -5.17 20.60
C LEU A 20 -10.13 -5.07 19.49
N LEU A 21 -11.16 -4.24 19.68
CA LEU A 21 -12.20 -3.99 18.68
C LEU A 21 -11.59 -3.44 17.39
N ASN A 22 -10.66 -2.50 17.48
CA ASN A 22 -9.96 -1.96 16.31
C ASN A 22 -9.14 -3.03 15.58
N PHE A 23 -8.48 -3.93 16.31
CA PHE A 23 -7.74 -5.04 15.72
C PHE A 23 -8.66 -6.02 14.99
N ILE A 24 -9.77 -6.42 15.63
CA ILE A 24 -10.77 -7.32 15.06
C ILE A 24 -11.38 -6.68 13.81
N THR A 25 -11.84 -5.43 13.91
CA THR A 25 -12.43 -4.69 12.78
C THR A 25 -11.44 -4.57 11.63
N THR A 26 -10.17 -4.19 11.89
CA THR A 26 -9.14 -4.12 10.84
C THR A 26 -8.97 -5.49 10.16
N SER A 27 -8.94 -6.57 10.94
CA SER A 27 -8.81 -7.94 10.42
C SER A 27 -10.00 -8.33 9.52
N LEU A 28 -11.22 -7.92 9.87
CA LEU A 28 -12.40 -8.12 9.02
C LEU A 28 -12.29 -7.37 7.69
N TYR A 29 -11.82 -6.11 7.71
CA TYR A 29 -11.56 -5.36 6.48
C TYR A 29 -10.49 -6.01 5.61
N VAL A 30 -9.40 -6.52 6.21
CA VAL A 30 -8.37 -7.28 5.48
C VAL A 30 -8.96 -8.54 4.87
N ALA A 31 -9.75 -9.31 5.63
CA ALA A 31 -10.36 -10.55 5.16
C ALA A 31 -11.35 -10.30 3.99
N LEU A 32 -12.20 -9.28 4.11
CA LEU A 32 -13.11 -8.88 3.04
C LEU A 32 -12.33 -8.47 1.80
N GLY A 33 -11.36 -7.57 1.94
CA GLY A 33 -10.50 -7.14 0.84
C GLY A 33 -9.80 -8.34 0.18
N GLY A 34 -9.21 -9.23 0.98
CA GLY A 34 -8.51 -10.43 0.50
C GLY A 34 -9.40 -11.39 -0.29
N GLY A 35 -10.62 -11.63 0.20
CA GLY A 35 -11.62 -12.41 -0.51
C GLY A 35 -11.98 -11.79 -1.87
N PHE A 36 -12.28 -10.48 -1.89
CA PHE A 36 -12.55 -9.75 -3.13
C PHE A 36 -11.36 -9.79 -4.10
N GLY A 37 -10.14 -9.56 -3.60
CA GLY A 37 -8.92 -9.61 -4.40
C GLY A 37 -8.70 -10.98 -5.04
N ALA A 38 -8.89 -12.06 -4.28
CA ALA A 38 -8.74 -13.42 -4.78
C ALA A 38 -9.77 -13.77 -5.87
N VAL A 39 -11.03 -13.36 -5.68
CA VAL A 39 -12.08 -13.51 -6.71
C VAL A 39 -11.71 -12.72 -7.96
N PHE A 40 -11.27 -11.46 -7.79
CA PHE A 40 -10.91 -10.60 -8.91
C PHE A 40 -9.73 -11.17 -9.72
N ARG A 41 -8.70 -11.69 -9.03
CA ARG A 41 -7.59 -12.40 -9.65
C ARG A 41 -8.07 -13.59 -10.46
N TYR A 42 -8.94 -14.42 -9.89
CA TYR A 42 -9.46 -15.60 -10.56
C TYR A 42 -10.20 -15.21 -11.85
N LEU A 43 -11.14 -14.27 -11.76
CA LEU A 43 -11.91 -13.80 -12.91
C LEU A 43 -10.99 -13.17 -13.98
N TRP A 44 -9.99 -12.40 -13.58
CA TRP A 44 -9.07 -11.77 -14.50
C TRP A 44 -8.16 -12.79 -15.19
N ALA A 45 -7.60 -13.73 -14.43
CA ALA A 45 -6.73 -14.77 -14.98
C ALA A 45 -7.51 -15.71 -15.92
N GLU A 46 -8.72 -16.12 -15.55
CA GLU A 46 -9.58 -16.91 -16.45
C GLU A 46 -10.03 -16.11 -17.67
N GLY A 47 -10.39 -14.84 -17.50
CA GLY A 47 -10.75 -13.95 -18.60
C GLY A 47 -9.62 -13.78 -19.61
N LEU A 48 -8.39 -13.51 -19.15
CA LEU A 48 -7.22 -13.39 -20.04
C LEU A 48 -6.96 -14.66 -20.84
N LYS A 49 -7.17 -15.83 -20.24
CA LYS A 49 -7.04 -17.12 -20.93
C LYS A 49 -8.15 -17.32 -21.95
N ALA A 50 -9.39 -17.01 -21.59
CA ALA A 50 -10.56 -17.21 -22.45
C ALA A 50 -10.57 -16.26 -23.67
N PHE A 51 -10.29 -14.97 -23.47
CA PHE A 51 -10.38 -13.99 -24.55
C PHE A 51 -9.13 -13.94 -25.44
N PHE A 52 -7.94 -14.13 -24.86
CA PHE A 52 -6.68 -13.94 -25.57
C PHE A 52 -5.87 -15.23 -25.78
N HIS A 53 -6.41 -16.40 -25.38
CA HIS A 53 -5.72 -17.69 -25.45
C HIS A 53 -4.31 -17.65 -24.82
N THR A 54 -4.14 -16.82 -23.79
CA THR A 54 -2.84 -16.59 -23.17
C THR A 54 -2.43 -17.80 -22.32
N PRO A 55 -1.14 -18.16 -22.28
CA PRO A 55 -0.65 -19.17 -21.35
C PRO A 55 -0.90 -18.75 -19.90
N GLY A 56 -1.19 -19.72 -19.01
CA GLY A 56 -1.53 -19.43 -17.62
C GLY A 56 -0.45 -18.63 -16.86
N TYR A 57 0.83 -18.86 -17.16
CA TYR A 57 1.93 -18.10 -16.56
C TYR A 57 1.93 -16.62 -16.98
N VAL A 58 1.54 -16.31 -18.23
CA VAL A 58 1.42 -14.93 -18.74
C VAL A 58 0.28 -14.20 -18.03
N ALA A 59 -0.85 -14.88 -17.82
CA ALA A 59 -1.98 -14.29 -17.08
C ALA A 59 -1.57 -13.89 -15.64
N ILE A 60 -0.78 -14.73 -14.96
CA ILE A 60 -0.26 -14.42 -13.61
C ILE A 60 0.75 -13.26 -13.64
N ILE A 61 1.64 -13.20 -14.64
CA ILE A 61 2.54 -12.04 -14.82
C ILE A 61 1.73 -10.74 -14.91
N ILE A 62 0.70 -10.70 -15.74
CA ILE A 62 -0.13 -9.50 -15.93
C ILE A 62 -0.80 -9.07 -14.63
N VAL A 63 -1.42 -10.01 -13.92
CA VAL A 63 -2.05 -9.76 -12.61
C VAL A 63 -1.03 -9.17 -11.63
N ASN A 64 0.14 -9.79 -11.50
CA ASN A 64 1.17 -9.34 -10.57
C ASN A 64 1.74 -7.97 -10.94
N ILE A 65 1.98 -7.68 -12.22
CA ILE A 65 2.47 -6.36 -12.66
C ILE A 65 1.44 -5.27 -12.37
N ILE A 66 0.16 -5.50 -12.68
CA ILE A 66 -0.90 -4.53 -12.40
C ILE A 66 -1.02 -4.30 -10.89
N GLY A 67 -1.00 -5.37 -10.09
CA GLY A 67 -1.06 -5.26 -8.64
C GLY A 67 0.14 -4.52 -8.05
N CYS A 68 1.35 -4.79 -8.55
CA CYS A 68 2.58 -4.08 -8.17
C CYS A 68 2.55 -2.59 -8.55
N PHE A 69 1.99 -2.24 -9.70
CA PHE A 69 1.76 -0.83 -10.05
C PHE A 69 0.77 -0.18 -9.08
N LEU A 70 -0.36 -0.82 -8.84
CA LEU A 70 -1.43 -0.29 -7.99
C LEU A 70 -0.98 -0.13 -6.54
N ILE A 71 -0.19 -1.06 -5.99
CA ILE A 71 0.31 -0.93 -4.62
C ILE A 71 1.24 0.27 -4.48
N GLY A 72 2.16 0.47 -5.43
CA GLY A 72 3.05 1.64 -5.44
C GLY A 72 2.29 2.96 -5.60
N TYR A 73 1.25 2.97 -6.44
CA TYR A 73 0.41 4.15 -6.67
C TYR A 73 -0.47 4.48 -5.46
N LEU A 74 -1.23 3.50 -4.96
CA LEU A 74 -2.20 3.70 -3.87
C LEU A 74 -1.53 3.94 -2.53
N PHE A 75 -0.43 3.24 -2.22
CA PHE A 75 0.29 3.44 -0.97
C PHE A 75 0.70 4.90 -0.79
N LEU A 76 1.32 5.49 -1.82
CA LEU A 76 1.75 6.89 -1.75
C LEU A 76 0.56 7.87 -1.72
N LEU A 77 -0.52 7.62 -2.47
CA LEU A 77 -1.69 8.48 -2.45
C LEU A 77 -2.40 8.47 -1.09
N LEU A 78 -2.55 7.29 -0.49
CA LEU A 78 -3.17 7.15 0.83
C LEU A 78 -2.30 7.84 1.90
N GLU A 79 -0.99 7.61 1.87
CA GLU A 79 -0.05 8.28 2.76
C GLU A 79 -0.15 9.82 2.62
N ALA A 80 -0.20 10.34 1.39
CA ALA A 80 -0.26 11.77 1.15
C ALA A 80 -1.62 12.42 1.46
N THR A 81 -2.72 11.69 1.26
CA THR A 81 -4.08 12.20 1.53
C THR A 81 -4.33 12.33 3.03
N PHE A 82 -3.82 11.39 3.83
CA PHE A 82 -3.99 11.39 5.28
C PHE A 82 -2.93 12.24 6.01
N ARG A 83 -1.78 12.54 5.38
CA ARG A 83 -0.83 13.58 5.85
C ARG A 83 -1.36 15.02 5.78
N ARG A 84 -2.67 15.23 5.55
CA ARG A 84 -3.30 16.57 5.46
C ARG A 84 -3.48 17.29 6.79
N ASP A 85 -3.27 16.64 7.94
CA ASP A 85 -3.42 17.23 9.29
C ASP A 85 -2.27 18.19 9.71
N GLY A 86 -1.73 18.96 8.76
CA GLY A 86 -1.20 20.29 9.09
C GLY A 86 0.14 20.36 9.84
N LYS A 87 0.96 19.32 9.86
CA LYS A 87 2.40 19.43 10.20
C LYS A 87 3.27 18.88 9.08
N SER A 88 3.16 19.50 7.90
CA SER A 88 4.11 19.25 6.83
C SER A 88 5.49 19.75 7.28
N ARG A 89 6.43 18.84 7.57
CA ARG A 89 7.82 19.19 7.93
C ARG A 89 8.57 19.98 6.84
N LEU A 90 8.03 20.08 5.63
CA LEU A 90 8.55 20.94 4.56
C LEU A 90 8.30 22.44 4.81
N GLN A 91 7.53 22.80 5.83
CA GLN A 91 7.29 24.20 6.22
C GLN A 91 8.30 24.70 7.27
N GLY A 92 9.24 23.85 7.70
CA GLY A 92 10.21 24.16 8.76
C GLY A 92 11.68 23.89 8.42
N THR A 93 12.02 23.59 7.16
CA THR A 93 13.43 23.57 6.74
C THR A 93 13.92 25.01 6.60
N HIS A 94 14.32 25.61 7.73
CA HIS A 94 15.36 26.63 7.72
C HIS A 94 16.57 26.03 6.98
N LEU A 95 16.94 26.65 5.86
CA LEU A 95 17.96 26.17 4.92
C LEU A 95 19.41 26.32 5.42
N GLU A 96 19.66 26.41 6.73
CA GLU A 96 20.96 26.88 7.24
C GLU A 96 21.55 26.04 8.41
N GLY A 97 21.18 24.76 8.58
CA GLY A 97 21.66 23.98 9.74
C GLY A 97 21.91 22.48 9.57
N ASP A 98 21.13 21.76 8.76
CA ASP A 98 21.14 20.28 8.80
C ASP A 98 21.90 19.62 7.64
N LEU A 99 23.01 20.22 7.20
CA LEU A 99 23.85 19.67 6.12
C LEU A 99 24.87 18.63 6.60
N GLU A 100 24.92 18.28 7.89
CA GLU A 100 25.88 17.31 8.45
C GLU A 100 25.33 15.89 8.71
N HIS A 101 24.03 15.64 8.49
CA HIS A 101 23.42 14.32 8.81
C HIS A 101 22.75 13.59 7.64
N LEU A 102 22.98 14.04 6.40
CA LEU A 102 22.52 13.34 5.20
C LEU A 102 23.46 12.17 4.83
N HIS A 103 23.43 11.10 5.63
CA HIS A 103 23.93 9.80 5.18
C HIS A 103 22.81 9.00 4.47
N GLY A 104 22.94 8.89 3.15
CA GLY A 104 22.45 7.73 2.37
C GLY A 104 21.02 7.79 1.81
N PRO A 105 20.78 7.23 0.60
CA PRO A 105 19.45 7.17 -0.04
C PRO A 105 18.50 6.14 0.58
N PHE A 106 18.94 5.41 1.60
CA PHE A 106 18.16 4.46 2.39
C PHE A 106 18.15 4.92 3.85
N ASN A 107 17.28 5.87 4.16
CA ASN A 107 17.05 6.29 5.53
C ASN A 107 16.07 5.30 6.19
N GLU A 108 16.59 4.37 6.99
CA GLU A 108 15.82 3.33 7.70
C GLU A 108 14.71 3.92 8.59
N ASP A 109 14.88 5.17 9.06
CA ASP A 109 13.90 5.85 9.92
C ASP A 109 12.67 6.40 9.17
N ALA A 110 12.77 6.65 7.86
CA ALA A 110 11.70 7.30 7.11
C ALA A 110 10.49 6.36 6.89
N THR A 111 10.74 5.06 6.71
CA THR A 111 9.69 4.04 6.56
C THR A 111 9.07 3.69 7.91
N LEU A 112 9.88 3.60 8.98
CA LEU A 112 9.43 3.33 10.34
C LEU A 112 8.50 4.42 10.88
N GLN A 113 8.85 5.71 10.70
CA GLN A 113 7.98 6.81 11.13
C GLN A 113 6.67 6.91 10.32
N ALA A 114 6.68 6.55 9.04
CA ALA A 114 5.46 6.47 8.24
C ALA A 114 4.53 5.35 8.74
N VAL A 115 5.10 4.20 9.13
CA VAL A 115 4.38 3.05 9.71
C VAL A 115 3.81 3.36 11.10
N ASP A 116 4.56 4.03 11.98
CA ASP A 116 4.09 4.36 13.33
C ASP A 116 2.97 5.42 13.31
N HIS A 117 3.03 6.39 12.38
CA HIS A 117 1.94 7.35 12.19
C HIS A 117 0.73 6.72 11.46
N PHE A 118 0.96 5.72 10.60
CA PHE A 118 -0.11 4.89 10.02
C PHE A 118 -0.97 4.21 11.12
N ARG A 119 -0.38 3.93 12.28
CA ARG A 119 -1.05 3.33 13.43
C ARG A 119 -1.97 4.29 14.19
N SER A 120 -1.78 5.61 14.06
CA SER A 120 -2.56 6.61 14.82
C SER A 120 -3.90 7.00 14.21
N ASP A 121 -4.09 6.86 12.89
CA ASP A 121 -5.38 7.17 12.24
C ASP A 121 -6.19 5.89 11.97
N GLN A 122 -7.29 5.72 12.72
CA GLN A 122 -8.18 4.57 12.59
C GLN A 122 -8.76 4.40 11.17
N ARG A 123 -9.08 5.51 10.47
CA ARG A 123 -9.69 5.43 9.14
C ARG A 123 -8.68 4.93 8.10
N LEU A 124 -7.45 5.43 8.17
CA LEU A 124 -6.38 5.01 7.27
C LEU A 124 -6.04 3.53 7.46
N ARG A 125 -6.07 3.04 8.71
CA ARG A 125 -5.86 1.61 9.02
C ARG A 125 -6.92 0.72 8.36
N PHE A 126 -8.19 1.09 8.42
CA PHE A 126 -9.25 0.30 7.80
C PHE A 126 -9.19 0.33 6.27
N VAL A 127 -9.03 1.53 5.68
CA VAL A 127 -8.94 1.70 4.23
C VAL A 127 -7.73 0.95 3.67
N SER A 128 -6.58 1.06 4.32
CA SER A 128 -5.35 0.40 3.87
C SER A 128 -5.37 -1.10 4.13
N GLY A 129 -5.95 -1.53 5.26
CA GLY A 129 -6.20 -2.93 5.54
C GLY A 129 -7.07 -3.58 4.45
N PHE A 130 -8.14 -2.89 4.03
CA PHE A 130 -9.00 -3.37 2.96
C PHE A 130 -8.31 -3.34 1.58
N LEU A 131 -7.72 -2.20 1.17
CA LEU A 131 -7.21 -2.02 -0.20
C LEU A 131 -5.82 -2.61 -0.41
N ILE A 132 -4.88 -2.33 0.48
CA ILE A 132 -3.48 -2.71 0.30
C ILE A 132 -3.28 -4.16 0.75
N THR A 133 -3.49 -4.41 2.03
CA THR A 133 -3.20 -5.74 2.61
C THR A 133 -4.22 -6.78 2.15
N GLY A 134 -5.51 -6.41 2.13
CA GLY A 134 -6.60 -7.28 1.68
C GLY A 134 -6.62 -7.42 0.16
N PHE A 135 -7.20 -6.44 -0.53
CA PHE A 135 -7.51 -6.54 -1.96
C PHE A 135 -6.28 -6.77 -2.83
N LEU A 136 -5.26 -5.91 -2.76
CA LEU A 136 -4.05 -6.07 -3.56
C LEU A 136 -3.25 -7.32 -3.15
N GLY A 137 -3.26 -7.68 -1.86
CA GLY A 137 -2.67 -8.93 -1.36
C GLY A 137 -3.36 -10.19 -1.91
N GLY A 138 -4.69 -10.20 -1.98
CA GLY A 138 -5.45 -11.31 -2.58
C GLY A 138 -5.45 -11.31 -4.11
N PHE A 139 -5.33 -10.12 -4.72
CA PHE A 139 -5.27 -9.93 -6.17
C PHE A 139 -3.93 -10.40 -6.75
N THR A 140 -2.82 -10.17 -6.06
CA THR A 140 -1.50 -10.68 -6.48
C THR A 140 -1.26 -12.09 -5.96
N THR A 141 -0.37 -12.85 -6.59
CA THR A 141 -0.05 -14.21 -6.15
C THR A 141 1.39 -14.62 -6.44
N PHE A 142 2.13 -14.94 -5.38
CA PHE A 142 3.46 -15.54 -5.50
C PHE A 142 3.38 -17.07 -5.63
N SER A 143 2.42 -17.71 -4.97
CA SER A 143 2.27 -19.17 -4.99
C SER A 143 1.95 -19.71 -6.38
N SER A 144 1.05 -19.04 -7.12
CA SER A 144 0.74 -19.44 -8.51
C SER A 144 1.93 -19.19 -9.43
N PHE A 145 2.68 -18.10 -9.23
CA PHE A 145 3.92 -17.83 -9.97
C PHE A 145 4.95 -18.96 -9.80
N CYS A 146 5.18 -19.43 -8.57
CA CYS A 146 6.07 -20.54 -8.29
C CYS A 146 5.60 -21.83 -8.97
N LEU A 147 4.31 -22.15 -8.87
CA LEU A 147 3.74 -23.35 -9.47
C LEU A 147 3.92 -23.37 -11.00
N TYR A 148 3.63 -22.25 -11.68
CA TYR A 148 3.84 -22.14 -13.12
C TYR A 148 5.32 -22.20 -13.49
N SER A 149 6.21 -21.60 -12.70
CA SER A 149 7.66 -21.68 -12.92
C SER A 149 8.14 -23.14 -12.87
N VAL A 150 7.71 -23.89 -11.86
CA VAL A 150 8.05 -25.32 -11.71
C VAL A 150 7.46 -26.15 -12.86
N HIS A 151 6.21 -25.93 -13.23
CA HIS A 151 5.60 -26.63 -14.38
C HIS A 151 6.34 -26.37 -15.69
N LEU A 152 6.79 -25.13 -15.93
CA LEU A 152 7.58 -24.79 -17.11
C LEU A 152 8.94 -25.51 -17.10
N LEU A 153 9.62 -25.57 -15.95
CA LEU A 153 10.87 -26.33 -15.80
C LEU A 153 10.65 -27.83 -16.05
N GLN A 154 9.60 -28.41 -15.49
CA GLN A 154 9.26 -29.83 -15.67
C GLN A 154 8.90 -30.18 -17.11
N SER A 155 8.28 -29.25 -17.84
CA SER A 155 7.96 -29.43 -19.26
C SER A 155 9.19 -29.37 -20.19
N GLY A 156 10.39 -29.10 -19.65
CA GLY A 156 11.62 -28.92 -20.43
C GLY A 156 11.69 -27.58 -21.18
N ASN A 157 10.67 -26.72 -21.06
CA ASN A 157 10.65 -25.40 -21.68
C ASN A 157 11.43 -24.38 -20.83
N LEU A 158 12.75 -24.50 -20.87
CA LEU A 158 13.67 -23.64 -20.11
C LEU A 158 13.53 -22.16 -20.47
N ILE A 159 13.28 -21.85 -21.75
CA ILE A 159 13.15 -20.47 -22.22
C ILE A 159 11.95 -19.80 -21.54
N ALA A 160 10.78 -20.45 -21.57
CA ALA A 160 9.58 -19.91 -20.93
C ALA A 160 9.72 -19.85 -19.40
N ALA A 161 10.37 -20.83 -18.77
CA ALA A 161 10.62 -20.82 -17.34
C ALA A 161 11.50 -19.64 -16.91
N VAL A 162 12.64 -19.45 -17.58
CA VAL A 162 13.58 -18.36 -17.30
C VAL A 162 12.92 -17.01 -17.58
N ALA A 163 12.17 -16.90 -18.68
CA ALA A 163 11.41 -15.70 -19.00
C ALA A 163 10.36 -15.40 -17.92
N ASN A 164 9.59 -16.40 -17.46
CA ASN A 164 8.59 -16.22 -16.42
C ASN A 164 9.20 -15.73 -15.10
N ILE A 165 10.31 -16.35 -14.66
CA ILE A 165 10.99 -15.98 -13.41
C ILE A 165 11.58 -14.56 -13.51
N SER A 166 12.34 -14.30 -14.57
CA SER A 166 13.05 -13.03 -14.74
C SER A 166 12.08 -11.88 -14.96
N LEU A 167 11.16 -12.00 -15.92
CA LEU A 167 10.21 -10.95 -16.24
C LEU A 167 9.27 -10.66 -15.07
N SER A 168 8.79 -11.68 -14.36
CA SER A 168 7.95 -11.46 -13.17
C SER A 168 8.65 -10.59 -12.15
N ALA A 169 9.90 -10.94 -11.78
CA ALA A 169 10.64 -10.19 -10.77
C ALA A 169 10.96 -8.76 -11.21
N PHE A 170 11.55 -8.59 -12.40
CA PHE A 170 11.97 -7.27 -12.88
C PHE A 170 10.79 -6.35 -13.18
N LEU A 171 9.75 -6.84 -13.84
CA LEU A 171 8.59 -6.02 -14.20
C LEU A 171 7.77 -5.64 -12.97
N SER A 172 7.66 -6.50 -11.96
CA SER A 172 6.99 -6.15 -10.71
C SER A 172 7.70 -5.01 -9.97
N ILE A 173 9.03 -5.07 -9.83
CA ILE A 173 9.80 -3.99 -9.20
C ILE A 173 9.66 -2.69 -9.99
N PHE A 174 9.83 -2.76 -11.30
CA PHE A 174 9.64 -1.61 -12.18
C PHE A 174 8.25 -1.01 -12.05
N ALA A 175 7.21 -1.84 -12.03
CA ALA A 175 5.82 -1.41 -11.88
C ALA A 175 5.57 -0.67 -10.57
N VAL A 176 6.13 -1.14 -9.44
CA VAL A 176 6.04 -0.42 -8.16
C VAL A 176 6.67 0.97 -8.26
N VAL A 177 7.91 1.05 -8.76
CA VAL A 177 8.64 2.32 -8.90
C VAL A 177 7.87 3.28 -9.81
N PHE A 178 7.34 2.77 -10.91
CA PHE A 178 6.52 3.54 -11.84
C PHE A 178 5.21 4.02 -11.21
N GLY A 179 4.53 3.17 -10.43
CA GLY A 179 3.34 3.54 -9.67
C GLY A 179 3.60 4.69 -8.69
N ILE A 180 4.71 4.63 -7.94
CA ILE A 180 5.14 5.70 -7.03
C ILE A 180 5.39 7.00 -7.82
N TRP A 181 6.09 6.93 -8.95
CA TRP A 181 6.35 8.10 -9.79
C TRP A 181 5.05 8.75 -10.30
N CYS A 182 4.09 7.95 -10.77
CA CYS A 182 2.77 8.42 -11.18
C CYS A 182 2.03 9.10 -10.02
N ALA A 183 2.00 8.48 -8.83
CA ALA A 183 1.34 9.05 -7.66
C ALA A 183 1.96 10.40 -7.25
N ARG A 184 3.29 10.55 -7.30
CA ARG A 184 3.95 11.84 -7.06
C ARG A 184 3.47 12.92 -8.02
N LYS A 185 3.37 12.60 -9.32
CA LYS A 185 2.87 13.56 -10.32
C LYS A 185 1.42 13.95 -10.06
N THR A 186 0.55 12.97 -9.75
CA THR A 186 -0.84 13.23 -9.39
C THR A 186 -0.95 14.16 -8.17
N LEU A 187 -0.16 13.92 -7.12
CA LEU A 187 -0.17 14.73 -5.90
C LEU A 187 0.29 16.18 -6.13
N ILE A 188 1.32 16.38 -6.97
CA ILE A 188 1.78 17.73 -7.34
C ILE A 188 0.67 18.49 -8.08
N LEU A 189 0.04 17.86 -9.08
CA LEU A 189 -1.07 18.47 -9.83
C LEU A 189 -2.26 18.79 -8.93
N TRP A 190 -2.58 17.90 -8.00
CA TRP A 190 -3.64 18.12 -7.03
C TRP A 190 -3.33 19.26 -6.06
N ARG A 191 -2.08 19.38 -5.59
CA ARG A 191 -1.63 20.49 -4.73
C ARG A 191 -1.65 21.84 -5.44
N VAL A 192 -1.27 21.89 -6.71
CA VAL A 192 -1.34 23.11 -7.54
C VAL A 192 -2.79 23.58 -7.71
N LYS A 193 -3.77 22.67 -7.69
CA LYS A 193 -5.19 23.00 -7.88
C LYS A 193 -5.94 23.32 -6.59
N ALA A 194 -5.36 23.07 -5.41
CA ALA A 194 -5.99 23.40 -4.15
C ALA A 194 -5.94 24.93 -3.95
N PRO A 195 -7.09 25.62 -3.80
CA PRO A 195 -7.10 27.05 -3.53
C PRO A 195 -6.32 27.33 -2.24
N ASN A 196 -5.38 28.27 -2.32
CA ASN A 196 -4.60 28.68 -1.18
C ASN A 196 -5.58 29.32 -0.18
N ASN A 197 -5.78 28.71 0.99
CA ASN A 197 -6.70 29.21 2.02
C ASN A 197 -6.21 30.53 2.67
N GLN A 198 -5.15 31.12 2.12
CA GLN A 198 -4.54 32.39 2.49
C GLN A 198 -5.10 33.58 1.68
N ASP A 199 -5.73 33.33 0.53
CA ASP A 199 -6.33 34.40 -0.29
C ASP A 199 -7.73 34.82 0.20
N SER A 200 -8.42 33.95 0.96
CA SER A 200 -9.75 34.24 1.53
C SER A 200 -9.71 35.15 2.77
N SER A 201 -8.52 35.35 3.37
CA SER A 201 -8.30 36.36 4.42
C SER A 201 -7.99 37.76 3.88
N LEU A 202 -7.79 37.92 2.57
CA LEU A 202 -7.57 39.22 1.91
C LEU A 202 -8.85 39.79 1.28
N LEU A 203 -9.98 39.06 1.38
CA LEU A 203 -11.29 39.43 0.83
C LEU A 203 -12.38 39.56 1.91
N LYS A 204 -12.00 39.81 3.17
CA LYS A 204 -12.93 40.17 4.26
C LYS A 204 -12.60 41.54 4.82
#